data_AF-A0A9P8Y8C1-F1
#
_entry.id   AF-A0A9P8Y8C1-F1
#
_cell.length_a   1.000
_cell.length_b   1.000
_cell.length_c   1.000
_cell.angle_alpha   90.00
_cell.angle_beta   90.00
_cell.angle_gamma   90.00
#
_symmetry.space_group_name_H-M   'P 1'
#
loop_
_entity.id
_entity.type
_entity.pdbx_description
1 polymer ?
#
loop_
_entity_poly.entity_id
_entity_poly.type
_entity_poly.pdbx_seq_one_letter_code
_entity_poly.pdbx_strand_id
1 'polypeptide(L)'
;MSRATPRKHKGAGGGGHARTRSQHLQAQAQMVQTSDYESDTPYYMSADAPSASAHLANRGTMSITDLNLSVLKRYLPSITQVLHSAVNGVVYIFSYSSMEWERGTVEGTVFVCLQAGHSAHDLDSNACVVVLNRKGLDNFILDLSTVSSFEFNGELFIFKMDDQDSASGGPRIYGVWTHYDDLEERKTAAARISELWATVRAAKEQRQAAGIDYHQQVHDAQMGPALQALGRRLSLSALFGAENGA
;
A
#
# COMPACT_ATOMS: atom_id res chain seq x y z
N MET A 1 -28.89 13.08 65.43
CA MET A 1 -28.23 11.79 65.75
C MET A 1 -26.79 11.90 65.28
N SER A 2 -25.83 12.22 66.16
CA SER A 2 -25.09 11.29 67.03
C SER A 2 -23.87 10.66 66.31
N ARG A 3 -22.74 11.36 66.45
CA ARG A 3 -21.36 10.92 66.79
C ARG A 3 -20.69 9.69 66.12
N ALA A 4 -19.44 9.98 65.72
CA ALA A 4 -18.17 9.32 66.09
C ALA A 4 -17.52 8.31 65.12
N THR A 5 -16.30 8.68 64.71
CA THR A 5 -15.20 7.78 64.30
C THR A 5 -14.68 6.97 65.49
N PRO A 6 -13.94 5.88 65.23
CA PRO A 6 -12.58 5.84 65.74
C PRO A 6 -11.52 5.27 64.78
N ARG A 7 -10.28 5.51 65.19
CA ARG A 7 -8.99 5.37 64.52
C ARG A 7 -8.14 4.37 65.33
N LYS A 8 -7.15 3.72 64.68
CA LYS A 8 -5.86 3.22 65.25
C LYS A 8 -5.94 1.93 66.13
N HIS A 9 -4.92 1.06 66.26
CA HIS A 9 -3.48 1.09 65.92
C HIS A 9 -2.82 -0.32 66.09
N LYS A 10 -1.73 -0.56 65.34
CA LYS A 10 -0.37 -1.06 65.74
C LYS A 10 -0.13 -2.48 66.28
N GLY A 11 0.98 -3.04 65.78
CA GLY A 11 1.97 -3.84 66.52
C GLY A 11 2.53 -4.96 65.63
N ALA A 12 3.66 -4.83 64.90
CA ALA A 12 5.07 -4.61 65.28
C ALA A 12 5.82 -5.90 65.71
N GLY A 13 6.98 -6.12 65.07
CA GLY A 13 8.06 -7.05 65.46
C GLY A 13 8.19 -8.22 64.48
N GLY A 14 9.34 -8.54 63.86
CA GLY A 14 10.72 -8.09 64.04
C GLY A 14 11.66 -9.27 63.75
N GLY A 15 12.80 -9.00 63.10
CA GLY A 15 13.90 -9.95 62.86
C GLY A 15 13.95 -10.47 61.41
N GLY A 16 14.98 -10.28 60.60
CA GLY A 16 16.37 -9.91 60.85
C GLY A 16 17.28 -11.02 60.31
N HIS A 17 17.78 -10.88 59.08
CA HIS A 17 19.03 -11.54 58.63
C HIS A 17 19.72 -10.68 57.57
N ALA A 18 20.78 -10.02 58.00
CA ALA A 18 21.85 -9.51 57.15
C ALA A 18 22.85 -10.64 56.85
N ARG A 19 23.17 -10.87 55.57
CA ARG A 19 24.43 -11.46 55.04
C ARG A 19 24.58 -10.98 53.59
N THR A 20 25.28 -9.88 53.33
CA THR A 20 26.68 -9.83 52.87
C THR A 20 27.07 -10.99 51.96
N ARG A 21 27.15 -10.77 50.64
CA ARG A 21 28.21 -11.35 49.77
C ARG A 21 28.34 -10.60 48.44
N SER A 22 28.90 -9.40 48.50
CA SER A 22 29.66 -8.86 47.39
C SER A 22 31.03 -9.56 47.40
N GLN A 23 31.52 -9.93 46.21
CA GLN A 23 32.90 -10.31 45.91
C GLN A 23 33.42 -11.63 46.49
N HIS A 24 33.31 -12.68 45.67
CA HIS A 24 34.41 -13.64 45.52
C HIS A 24 34.43 -14.13 44.07
N LEU A 25 35.41 -13.63 43.31
CA LEU A 25 36.12 -14.22 42.17
C LEU A 25 35.32 -15.04 41.15
N GLN A 26 35.13 -14.56 39.92
CA GLN A 26 36.16 -14.52 38.88
C GLN A 26 36.77 -15.90 38.61
N ALA A 27 36.05 -16.71 37.83
CA ALA A 27 36.59 -17.63 36.81
C ALA A 27 35.44 -18.51 36.31
N GLN A 28 35.00 -18.24 35.07
CA GLN A 28 34.53 -19.20 34.06
C GLN A 28 33.64 -18.46 33.07
N ALA A 29 34.28 -17.62 32.26
CA ALA A 29 33.85 -17.48 30.87
C ALA A 29 34.08 -18.85 30.22
N GLN A 30 33.14 -19.78 30.38
CA GLN A 30 33.11 -20.98 29.56
C GLN A 30 32.70 -20.53 28.18
N MET A 31 33.73 -20.41 27.36
CA MET A 31 33.70 -20.33 25.91
C MET A 31 32.66 -21.34 25.42
N VAL A 32 31.54 -20.86 24.88
CA VAL A 32 30.65 -21.71 24.11
C VAL A 32 31.48 -22.16 22.92
N GLN A 33 31.90 -23.42 22.95
CA GLN A 33 32.60 -24.05 21.85
C GLN A 33 31.70 -23.99 20.63
N THR A 34 32.12 -23.19 19.66
CA THR A 34 31.62 -23.26 18.30
C THR A 34 31.95 -24.66 17.80
N SER A 35 30.94 -25.51 17.62
CA SER A 35 31.12 -26.76 16.90
C SER A 35 31.42 -26.39 15.44
N ASP A 36 32.68 -26.56 15.06
CA ASP A 36 33.18 -26.48 13.69
C ASP A 36 32.57 -27.62 12.87
N TYR A 37 31.38 -27.37 12.32
CA TYR A 37 30.86 -28.15 11.21
C TYR A 37 31.34 -27.47 9.93
N GLU A 38 32.60 -27.70 9.58
CA GLU A 38 33.12 -27.52 8.21
C GLU A 38 32.24 -28.37 7.29
N SER A 39 31.23 -27.73 6.71
CA SER A 39 30.48 -28.30 5.59
C SER A 39 31.40 -28.24 4.38
N ASP A 40 31.98 -29.39 4.05
CA ASP A 40 32.50 -29.70 2.71
C ASP A 40 31.40 -29.46 1.67
N THR A 41 31.22 -28.20 1.27
CA THR A 41 30.60 -27.84 0.00
C THR A 41 31.73 -27.48 -0.95
N PRO A 42 32.08 -28.34 -1.91
CA PRO A 42 33.15 -28.07 -2.84
C PRO A 42 32.81 -26.81 -3.66
N TYR A 43 33.60 -25.75 -3.42
CA TYR A 43 33.60 -24.45 -4.10
C TYR A 43 34.08 -24.54 -5.56
N TYR A 44 33.56 -25.49 -6.33
CA TYR A 44 33.85 -25.62 -7.76
C TYR A 44 32.53 -25.61 -8.54
N MET A 45 32.38 -24.61 -9.41
CA MET A 45 31.21 -24.26 -10.27
C MET A 45 30.17 -23.36 -9.56
N SER A 46 30.27 -22.03 -9.59
CA SER A 46 30.08 -21.24 -10.81
C SER A 46 30.53 -19.79 -10.57
N ALA A 47 31.47 -19.31 -11.39
CA ALA A 47 31.97 -17.93 -11.36
C ALA A 47 31.02 -16.89 -12.00
N ASP A 48 29.73 -17.22 -12.15
CA ASP A 48 28.70 -16.35 -12.74
C ASP A 48 27.33 -16.56 -12.06
N ALA A 49 27.29 -16.59 -10.73
CA ALA A 49 26.03 -16.43 -10.02
C ALA A 49 25.71 -14.92 -9.93
N PRO A 50 24.71 -14.39 -10.67
CA PRO A 50 24.32 -13.00 -10.52
C PRO A 50 23.92 -12.76 -9.06
N SER A 51 24.43 -11.67 -8.49
CA SER A 51 24.40 -11.32 -7.08
C SER A 51 22.98 -11.22 -6.49
N ALA A 52 22.39 -12.36 -6.14
CA ALA A 52 21.17 -12.42 -5.33
C ALA A 52 21.39 -11.79 -3.93
N SER A 53 22.66 -11.72 -3.49
CA SER A 53 23.11 -11.12 -2.24
C SER A 53 22.96 -9.60 -2.16
N ALA A 54 23.07 -8.87 -3.28
CA ALA A 54 22.97 -7.41 -3.27
C ALA A 54 21.53 -6.93 -2.95
N HIS A 55 20.52 -7.61 -3.48
CA HIS A 55 19.10 -7.29 -3.20
C HIS A 55 18.70 -7.62 -1.76
N LEU A 56 19.33 -8.63 -1.14
CA LEU A 56 19.05 -9.00 0.25
C LEU A 56 19.81 -8.10 1.24
N ALA A 57 21.06 -7.73 0.95
CA ALA A 57 21.85 -6.81 1.77
C ALA A 57 21.24 -5.40 1.81
N ASN A 58 20.71 -4.91 0.68
CA ASN A 58 20.09 -3.58 0.60
C ASN A 58 18.71 -3.51 1.29
N ARG A 59 18.05 -4.66 1.56
CA ARG A 59 16.79 -4.70 2.30
C ARG A 59 16.96 -4.40 3.79
N GLY A 60 18.14 -4.67 4.37
CA GLY A 60 18.40 -4.39 5.78
C GLY A 60 18.47 -2.90 6.14
N THR A 61 18.67 -2.03 5.14
CA THR A 61 18.82 -0.58 5.29
C THR A 61 17.66 0.22 4.68
N MET A 62 16.73 -0.43 4.00
CA MET A 62 15.57 0.24 3.39
C MET A 62 14.50 0.56 4.43
N SER A 63 13.92 1.76 4.33
CA SER A 63 12.76 2.10 5.16
C SER A 63 11.52 1.31 4.75
N ILE A 64 10.53 1.20 5.64
CA ILE A 64 9.23 0.57 5.34
C ILE A 64 8.59 1.25 4.12
N THR A 65 8.74 2.56 3.99
CA THR A 65 8.25 3.34 2.86
C THR A 65 8.93 2.95 1.56
N ASP A 66 10.25 2.74 1.55
CA ASP A 66 11.00 2.31 0.37
C ASP A 66 10.59 0.91 -0.08
N LEU A 67 10.35 0.01 0.89
CA LEU A 67 9.85 -1.33 0.62
C LEU A 67 8.44 -1.26 0.01
N ASN A 68 7.53 -0.51 0.60
CA ASN A 68 6.17 -0.33 0.09
C ASN A 68 6.19 0.25 -1.34
N LEU A 69 7.02 1.27 -1.58
CA LEU A 69 7.21 1.85 -2.90
C LEU A 69 7.72 0.80 -3.91
N SER A 70 8.68 -0.04 -3.50
CA SER A 70 9.20 -1.12 -4.36
C SER A 70 8.13 -2.16 -4.75
N VAL A 71 7.16 -2.40 -3.86
CA VAL A 71 6.02 -3.29 -4.14
C VAL A 71 5.05 -2.61 -5.09
N LEU A 72 4.67 -1.36 -4.81
CA LEU A 72 3.75 -0.59 -5.63
C LEU A 72 4.25 -0.40 -7.07
N LYS A 73 5.55 -0.17 -7.27
CA LYS A 73 6.17 -0.05 -8.60
C LYS A 73 6.07 -1.32 -9.46
N ARG A 74 5.82 -2.49 -8.86
CA ARG A 74 5.55 -3.73 -9.62
C ARG A 74 4.17 -3.71 -10.28
N TYR A 75 3.24 -2.98 -9.67
CA TYR A 75 1.88 -2.81 -10.15
C TYR A 75 1.76 -1.62 -11.09
N LEU A 76 2.40 -0.52 -10.73
CA LEU A 76 2.31 0.72 -11.46
C LEU A 76 3.67 1.43 -11.43
N PRO A 77 4.52 1.22 -12.45
CA PRO A 77 5.89 1.74 -12.47
C PRO A 77 5.99 3.26 -12.44
N SER A 78 4.93 3.98 -12.84
CA SER A 78 4.86 5.43 -12.81
C SER A 78 4.81 6.01 -11.39
N ILE A 79 4.53 5.20 -10.37
CA ILE A 79 4.50 5.66 -8.97
C ILE A 79 5.90 6.13 -8.54
N THR A 80 5.99 7.39 -8.13
CA THR A 80 7.25 8.01 -7.68
C THR A 80 7.34 8.07 -6.16
N GLN A 81 6.22 8.33 -5.49
CA GLN A 81 6.20 8.57 -4.05
C GLN A 81 4.90 8.08 -3.41
N VAL A 82 5.00 7.53 -2.20
CA VAL A 82 3.85 7.24 -1.32
C VAL A 82 3.61 8.46 -0.42
N LEU A 83 2.43 9.05 -0.50
CA LEU A 83 2.05 10.22 0.31
C LEU A 83 1.35 9.83 1.61
N HIS A 84 0.54 8.77 1.53
CA HIS A 84 -0.25 8.28 2.64
C HIS A 84 -0.47 6.78 2.55
N SER A 85 -0.59 6.12 3.69
CA SER A 85 -0.92 4.70 3.77
C SER A 85 -1.87 4.41 4.94
N ALA A 86 -2.85 3.55 4.72
CA ALA A 86 -3.72 3.01 5.76
C ALA A 86 -3.65 1.48 5.78
N VAL A 87 -3.57 0.90 6.98
CA VAL A 87 -3.32 -0.54 7.17
C VAL A 87 -4.43 -1.40 6.56
N ASN A 88 -5.68 -0.95 6.69
CA ASN A 88 -6.86 -1.63 6.18
C ASN A 88 -7.81 -0.66 5.49
N GLY A 89 -8.27 -1.03 4.30
CA GLY A 89 -9.43 -0.47 3.67
C GLY A 89 -10.17 -1.49 2.80
N VAL A 90 -11.45 -1.20 2.60
CA VAL A 90 -12.40 -2.01 1.86
C VAL A 90 -12.97 -1.16 0.74
N VAL A 91 -12.96 -1.69 -0.48
CA VAL A 91 -13.57 -1.04 -1.63
C VAL A 91 -15.06 -1.39 -1.70
N TYR A 92 -15.88 -0.36 -1.88
CA TYR A 92 -17.32 -0.42 -2.11
C TYR A 92 -17.62 0.16 -3.49
N ILE A 93 -18.71 -0.32 -4.09
CA ILE A 93 -19.22 0.17 -5.38
C ILE A 93 -20.65 0.63 -5.13
N PHE A 94 -21.01 1.80 -5.63
CA PHE A 94 -22.39 2.27 -5.54
C PHE A 94 -23.24 1.61 -6.62
N SER A 95 -24.37 1.04 -6.21
CA SER A 95 -25.30 0.35 -7.11
C SER A 95 -26.50 1.24 -7.40
N TYR A 96 -26.65 1.64 -8.66
CA TYR A 96 -27.80 2.46 -9.10
C TYR A 96 -29.12 1.68 -9.11
N SER A 97 -29.08 0.34 -9.16
CA SER A 97 -30.29 -0.47 -9.11
C SER A 97 -30.91 -0.53 -7.72
N SER A 98 -30.08 -0.65 -6.67
CA SER A 98 -30.55 -0.71 -5.28
C SER A 98 -30.48 0.64 -4.57
N MET A 99 -29.77 1.62 -5.15
CA MET A 99 -29.41 2.89 -4.50
C MET A 99 -28.64 2.69 -3.18
N GLU A 100 -27.83 1.64 -3.12
CA GLU A 100 -27.07 1.24 -1.93
C GLU A 100 -25.59 0.99 -2.26
N TRP A 101 -24.76 1.00 -1.21
CA TRP A 101 -23.35 0.62 -1.32
C TRP A 101 -23.20 -0.89 -1.27
N GLU A 102 -22.66 -1.46 -2.34
CA GLU A 102 -22.30 -2.87 -2.40
C GLU A 102 -20.83 -3.06 -2.00
N ARG A 103 -20.58 -4.01 -1.10
CA ARG A 103 -19.22 -4.34 -0.66
C ARG A 103 -18.49 -5.06 -1.80
N GLY A 104 -17.40 -4.47 -2.27
CA GLY A 104 -16.52 -5.07 -3.27
C GLY A 104 -15.68 -6.23 -2.73
N THR A 105 -14.96 -6.88 -3.64
CA THR A 105 -14.09 -8.04 -3.33
C THR A 105 -12.68 -7.64 -2.88
N VAL A 106 -12.31 -6.36 -3.03
CA VAL A 106 -10.97 -5.85 -2.74
C VAL A 106 -10.92 -5.31 -1.31
N GLU A 107 -10.07 -5.93 -0.48
CA GLU A 107 -9.83 -5.52 0.90
C GLU A 107 -8.35 -5.70 1.23
N GLY A 108 -7.72 -4.65 1.76
CA GLY A 108 -6.32 -4.71 2.16
C GLY A 108 -5.70 -3.36 2.43
N THR A 109 -4.43 -3.17 2.10
CA THR A 109 -3.69 -1.95 2.48
C THR A 109 -3.88 -0.87 1.44
N VAL A 110 -4.26 0.33 1.89
CA VAL A 110 -4.55 1.49 1.02
C VAL A 110 -3.33 2.40 0.95
N PHE A 111 -3.03 2.88 -0.24
CA PHE A 111 -1.97 3.83 -0.51
C PHE A 111 -2.48 4.97 -1.38
N VAL A 112 -2.05 6.19 -1.05
CA VAL A 112 -2.20 7.36 -1.91
C VAL A 112 -0.81 7.73 -2.43
N CYS A 113 -0.66 7.79 -3.74
CA CYS A 113 0.65 7.89 -4.38
C CYS A 113 0.70 9.02 -5.40
N LEU A 114 1.87 9.64 -5.52
CA LEU A 114 2.21 10.46 -6.69
C LEU A 114 2.71 9.57 -7.83
N GLN A 115 2.44 10.01 -9.04
CA GLN A 115 2.90 9.41 -10.27
C GLN A 115 3.67 10.45 -11.08
N ALA A 116 4.73 10.00 -11.75
CA ALA A 116 5.37 10.79 -12.79
C ALA A 116 4.37 11.05 -13.92
N GLY A 117 4.42 12.26 -14.49
CA GLY A 117 3.74 12.57 -15.74
C GLY A 117 4.17 11.62 -16.86
N HIS A 118 3.31 11.41 -17.85
CA HIS A 118 3.52 10.40 -18.89
C HIS A 118 4.55 10.83 -19.95
N SER A 119 5.14 12.02 -19.84
CA SER A 119 6.22 12.46 -20.73
C SER A 119 7.31 13.25 -20.01
N ALA A 120 8.53 13.27 -20.58
CA ALA A 120 9.65 14.08 -20.10
C ALA A 120 9.40 15.60 -20.12
N HIS A 121 8.32 16.05 -20.77
CA HIS A 121 7.86 17.43 -20.81
C HIS A 121 6.69 17.72 -19.86
N ASP A 122 6.17 16.69 -19.18
CA ASP A 122 5.00 16.78 -18.30
C ASP A 122 5.47 17.15 -16.89
N LEU A 123 5.44 18.45 -16.59
CA LEU A 123 5.86 19.01 -15.30
C LEU A 123 4.89 18.68 -14.15
N ASP A 124 3.76 18.04 -14.46
CA ASP A 124 2.65 17.87 -13.53
C ASP A 124 2.54 16.42 -13.06
N SER A 125 2.79 16.21 -11.77
CA SER A 125 2.62 14.92 -11.10
C SER A 125 1.14 14.51 -11.11
N ASN A 126 0.83 13.34 -11.67
CA ASN A 126 -0.49 12.72 -11.47
C ASN A 126 -0.51 12.04 -10.08
N ALA A 127 -1.67 11.54 -9.66
CA ALA A 127 -1.79 10.78 -8.43
C ALA A 127 -2.80 9.64 -8.54
N CYS A 128 -2.61 8.62 -7.73
CA CYS A 128 -3.49 7.46 -7.71
C CYS A 128 -3.74 6.94 -6.30
N VAL A 129 -4.87 6.27 -6.15
CA VAL A 129 -5.23 5.47 -4.97
C VAL A 129 -5.06 3.99 -5.31
N VAL A 130 -4.32 3.26 -4.49
CA VAL A 130 -4.08 1.83 -4.66
C VAL A 130 -4.55 1.08 -3.42
N VAL A 131 -5.34 0.03 -3.59
CA VAL A 131 -5.65 -0.94 -2.53
C VAL A 131 -5.06 -2.29 -2.92
N LEU A 132 -4.02 -2.69 -2.19
CA LEU A 132 -3.40 -4.01 -2.35
C LEU A 132 -4.25 -5.04 -1.63
N ASN A 133 -4.87 -5.94 -2.39
CA ASN A 133 -5.79 -6.94 -1.90
C ASN A 133 -5.05 -8.01 -1.09
N ARG A 134 -5.57 -8.33 0.09
CA ARG A 134 -5.05 -9.40 0.95
C ARG A 134 -5.77 -10.73 0.73
N LYS A 135 -6.95 -10.71 0.12
CA LYS A 135 -7.82 -11.89 -0.10
C LYS A 135 -7.72 -12.46 -1.51
N GLY A 136 -7.08 -11.74 -2.44
CA GLY A 136 -6.95 -12.12 -3.83
C GLY A 136 -5.81 -11.39 -4.52
N LEU A 137 -5.63 -11.66 -5.80
CA LEU A 137 -4.60 -11.03 -6.64
C LEU A 137 -5.10 -9.73 -7.32
N ASP A 138 -6.42 -9.52 -7.28
CA ASP A 138 -7.07 -8.37 -7.88
C ASP A 138 -6.95 -7.16 -6.97
N ASN A 139 -5.98 -6.31 -7.30
CA ASN A 139 -5.78 -5.02 -6.66
C ASN A 139 -6.69 -3.97 -7.28
N PHE A 140 -7.08 -3.00 -6.47
CA PHE A 140 -7.78 -1.80 -6.94
C PHE A 140 -6.76 -0.69 -7.17
N ILE A 141 -6.76 -0.11 -8.36
CA ILE A 141 -5.92 1.02 -8.74
C ILE A 141 -6.84 2.05 -9.39
N LEU A 142 -6.86 3.26 -8.85
CA LEU A 142 -7.69 4.35 -9.30
C LEU A 142 -6.81 5.57 -9.58
N ASP A 143 -6.84 6.02 -10.83
CA ASP A 143 -6.15 7.24 -11.27
C ASP A 143 -7.01 8.47 -10.92
N LEU A 144 -6.48 9.39 -10.12
CA LEU A 144 -7.21 10.59 -9.71
C LEU A 144 -7.51 11.53 -10.90
N SER A 145 -6.81 11.40 -12.03
CA SER A 145 -7.12 12.14 -13.25
C SER A 145 -8.47 11.73 -13.87
N THR A 146 -8.94 10.51 -13.59
CA THR A 146 -10.22 9.97 -14.09
C THR A 146 -11.41 10.25 -13.17
N VAL A 147 -11.17 10.89 -12.03
CA VAL A 147 -12.19 11.18 -11.02
C VAL A 147 -12.83 12.54 -11.31
N SER A 148 -14.13 12.55 -11.56
CA SER A 148 -14.93 13.75 -11.77
C SER A 148 -15.24 14.51 -10.48
N SER A 149 -15.40 13.80 -9.36
CA SER A 149 -15.65 14.38 -8.04
C SER A 149 -15.08 13.50 -6.93
N PHE A 150 -14.50 14.14 -5.92
CA PHE A 150 -14.05 13.50 -4.68
C PHE A 150 -14.82 14.06 -3.50
N GLU A 151 -15.38 13.18 -2.68
CA GLU A 151 -16.09 13.54 -1.45
C GLU A 151 -15.61 12.66 -0.29
N PHE A 152 -15.58 13.25 0.90
CA PHE A 152 -15.31 12.51 2.13
C PHE A 152 -16.53 12.58 3.04
N ASN A 153 -17.14 11.43 3.33
CA ASN A 153 -18.31 11.34 4.18
C ASN A 153 -18.07 10.36 5.34
N GLY A 154 -17.83 10.91 6.53
CA GLY A 154 -17.63 10.17 7.77
C GLY A 154 -16.35 9.33 7.77
N GLU A 155 -16.43 8.13 7.21
CA GLU A 155 -15.32 7.16 7.13
C GLU A 155 -15.04 6.68 5.70
N LEU A 156 -15.81 7.17 4.73
CA LEU A 156 -15.79 6.71 3.34
C LEU A 156 -15.22 7.80 2.44
N PHE A 157 -14.15 7.45 1.71
CA PHE A 157 -13.64 8.24 0.60
C PHE A 157 -14.43 7.88 -0.66
N ILE A 158 -15.14 8.83 -1.24
CA ILE A 158 -16.04 8.63 -2.37
C ILE A 158 -15.40 9.23 -3.62
N PHE A 159 -15.22 8.40 -4.65
CA PHE A 159 -14.65 8.77 -5.93
C PHE A 159 -15.69 8.52 -7.03
N LYS A 160 -16.15 9.60 -7.66
CA LYS A 160 -17.01 9.53 -8.83
C LYS A 160 -16.15 9.60 -10.08
N MET A 161 -16.30 8.66 -11.00
CA MET A 161 -15.50 8.62 -12.23
C MET A 161 -16.08 9.59 -13.28
N ASP A 162 -15.25 10.02 -14.23
CA ASP A 162 -15.69 10.74 -15.44
C ASP A 162 -16.48 9.80 -16.38
N ASP A 163 -16.13 8.51 -16.39
CA ASP A 163 -16.72 7.51 -17.29
C ASP A 163 -18.12 7.06 -16.86
N GLN A 164 -19.00 6.96 -17.85
CA GLN A 164 -20.34 6.42 -17.72
C GLN A 164 -20.30 4.89 -17.83
N ASP A 165 -20.80 4.20 -16.81
CA ASP A 165 -20.94 2.76 -16.89
C ASP A 165 -22.23 2.42 -17.62
N SER A 166 -22.08 1.92 -18.85
CA SER A 166 -23.21 1.58 -19.73
C SER A 166 -24.14 0.53 -19.11
N ALA A 167 -23.65 -0.29 -18.18
CA ALA A 167 -24.47 -1.28 -17.48
C ALA A 167 -25.25 -0.69 -16.30
N SER A 168 -24.74 0.38 -15.68
CA SER A 168 -25.27 0.93 -14.43
C SER A 168 -26.24 2.10 -14.62
N GLY A 169 -26.34 2.64 -15.84
CA GLY A 169 -27.19 3.80 -16.14
C GLY A 169 -26.66 5.12 -15.53
N GLY A 170 -25.40 5.16 -15.12
CA GLY A 170 -24.77 6.31 -14.47
C GLY A 170 -23.24 6.18 -14.37
N PRO A 171 -22.56 7.25 -13.92
CA PRO A 171 -21.11 7.25 -13.77
C PRO A 171 -20.69 6.28 -12.67
N ARG A 172 -19.57 5.58 -12.85
CA ARG A 172 -19.14 4.64 -11.82
C ARG A 172 -18.73 5.40 -10.54
N ILE A 173 -19.17 4.91 -9.37
CA ILE A 173 -18.81 5.51 -8.07
C ILE A 173 -18.19 4.44 -7.18
N TYR A 174 -16.99 4.74 -6.68
CA TYR A 174 -16.25 3.92 -5.75
C TYR A 174 -16.24 4.56 -4.36
N GLY A 175 -16.34 3.73 -3.34
CA GLY A 175 -16.15 4.09 -1.94
C GLY A 175 -14.96 3.34 -1.38
N VAL A 176 -14.02 4.01 -0.73
CA VAL A 176 -12.93 3.34 0.00
C VAL A 176 -13.11 3.65 1.47
N TRP A 177 -13.52 2.63 2.22
CA TRP A 177 -13.62 2.73 3.67
C TRP A 177 -12.27 2.38 4.26
N THR A 178 -11.82 3.12 5.25
CA THR A 178 -10.53 2.87 5.93
C THR A 178 -10.68 3.02 7.42
N HIS A 179 -10.06 2.10 8.15
CA HIS A 179 -9.99 2.18 9.60
C HIS A 179 -8.90 3.18 10.02
N TYR A 180 -9.25 4.13 10.89
CA TYR A 180 -8.30 4.98 11.60
C TYR A 180 -8.65 4.97 13.09
N ASP A 181 -7.62 4.84 13.92
CA ASP A 181 -7.74 4.96 15.38
C ASP A 181 -7.96 6.42 15.80
N ASP A 182 -7.34 7.36 15.08
CA ASP A 182 -7.48 8.80 15.32
C ASP A 182 -8.32 9.48 14.23
N LEU A 183 -9.33 10.24 14.66
CA LEU A 183 -10.20 11.02 13.79
C LEU A 183 -9.46 12.19 13.13
N GLU A 184 -8.47 12.79 13.81
CA GLU A 184 -7.71 13.91 13.26
C GLU A 184 -6.74 13.46 12.17
N GLU A 185 -6.12 12.29 12.32
CA GLU A 185 -5.35 11.66 11.24
C GLU A 185 -6.24 11.39 10.01
N ARG A 186 -7.46 10.90 10.23
CA ARG A 186 -8.42 10.66 9.15
C ARG A 186 -8.80 11.93 8.40
N LYS A 187 -9.12 13.01 9.13
CA LYS A 187 -9.43 14.32 8.53
C LYS A 187 -8.24 14.88 7.77
N THR A 188 -7.04 14.73 8.32
CA THR A 188 -5.79 15.15 7.67
C THR A 188 -5.57 14.38 6.36
N ALA A 189 -5.80 13.07 6.36
CA ALA A 189 -5.74 12.25 5.16
C ALA A 189 -6.78 12.70 4.12
N ALA A 190 -8.02 12.95 4.54
CA ALA A 190 -9.09 13.44 3.66
C ALA A 190 -8.75 14.80 3.03
N ALA A 191 -8.22 15.74 3.82
CA ALA A 191 -7.80 17.05 3.32
C ALA A 191 -6.67 16.93 2.29
N ARG A 192 -5.66 16.09 2.56
CA ARG A 192 -4.55 15.84 1.62
C ARG A 192 -5.02 15.20 0.32
N ILE A 193 -5.92 14.22 0.38
CA ILE A 193 -6.46 13.58 -0.83
C ILE A 193 -7.29 14.58 -1.64
N SER A 194 -8.09 15.42 -0.97
CA SER A 194 -8.88 16.48 -1.61
C SER A 194 -8.00 17.49 -2.36
N GLU A 195 -6.95 18.00 -1.69
CA GLU A 195 -5.99 18.93 -2.27
C GLU A 195 -5.25 18.32 -3.46
N LEU A 196 -4.84 17.05 -3.32
CA LEU A 196 -4.15 16.32 -4.37
C LEU A 196 -5.05 16.10 -5.60
N TRP A 197 -6.29 15.67 -5.39
CA TRP A 197 -7.27 15.52 -6.47
C TRP A 197 -7.54 16.86 -7.18
N ALA A 198 -7.70 17.96 -6.43
CA ALA A 198 -7.91 19.28 -7.02
C ALA A 198 -6.74 19.73 -7.90
N THR A 199 -5.50 19.45 -7.47
CA THR A 199 -4.28 19.75 -8.23
C THR A 199 -4.21 18.93 -9.51
N VAL A 200 -4.48 17.61 -9.42
CA VAL A 200 -4.52 16.72 -10.58
C VAL A 200 -5.61 17.14 -11.58
N ARG A 201 -6.78 17.56 -11.10
CA ARG A 201 -7.87 18.08 -11.95
C ARG A 201 -7.48 19.36 -12.67
N ALA A 202 -6.91 20.33 -11.96
CA ALA A 202 -6.46 21.57 -12.56
C ALA A 202 -5.39 21.32 -13.64
N ALA A 203 -4.44 20.41 -13.37
CA ALA A 203 -3.43 20.01 -14.35
C ALA A 203 -4.06 19.34 -15.59
N LYS A 204 -5.03 18.42 -15.40
CA LYS A 204 -5.77 17.80 -16.51
C LYS A 204 -6.46 18.84 -17.38
N GLU A 205 -7.15 19.81 -16.78
CA GLU A 205 -7.87 20.86 -17.51
C GLU A 205 -6.92 21.77 -18.28
N GLN A 206 -5.77 22.12 -17.72
CA GLN A 206 -4.72 22.88 -18.42
C GLN A 206 -4.17 22.12 -19.64
N ARG A 207 -3.93 20.81 -19.51
CA ARG A 207 -3.48 19.97 -20.64
C ARG A 207 -4.52 19.89 -21.75
N GLN A 208 -5.79 19.71 -21.38
CA GLN A 208 -6.90 19.70 -22.33
C GLN A 208 -7.03 21.05 -23.05
N ALA A 209 -6.90 22.17 -22.33
CA ALA A 209 -6.91 23.51 -22.91
C ALA A 209 -5.71 23.76 -23.86
N ALA A 210 -4.55 23.16 -23.56
CA ALA A 210 -3.37 23.19 -24.42
C ALA A 210 -3.46 22.25 -25.64
N GLY A 211 -4.55 21.48 -25.78
CA GLY A 211 -4.72 20.52 -26.87
C GLY A 211 -3.76 19.32 -26.82
N ILE A 212 -3.16 19.06 -25.65
CA ILE A 212 -2.28 17.92 -25.42
C ILE A 212 -3.17 16.73 -25.01
N ASP A 213 -3.65 15.98 -26.01
CA ASP A 213 -4.51 14.82 -25.80
C ASP A 213 -3.67 13.54 -25.74
N TYR A 214 -3.57 12.93 -24.57
CA TYR A 214 -3.00 11.60 -24.41
C TYR A 214 -4.14 10.60 -24.47
N HIS A 215 -4.13 9.76 -25.52
CA HIS A 215 -5.09 8.66 -25.64
C HIS A 215 -4.93 7.72 -24.45
N GLN A 216 -5.89 7.79 -23.54
CA GLN A 216 -5.95 7.01 -22.32
C GLN A 216 -6.03 5.54 -22.72
N GLN A 217 -4.94 4.78 -22.53
CA GLN A 217 -5.09 3.33 -22.45
C GLN A 217 -6.02 3.09 -21.27
N VAL A 218 -7.23 2.66 -21.61
CA VAL A 218 -8.33 2.32 -20.72
C VAL A 218 -7.78 1.40 -19.64
N HIS A 219 -7.45 1.98 -18.49
CA HIS A 219 -7.36 1.23 -17.25
C HIS A 219 -8.79 1.14 -16.75
N ASP A 220 -9.54 0.18 -17.31
CA ASP A 220 -10.60 -0.44 -16.56
C ASP A 220 -10.04 -0.73 -15.18
N ALA A 221 -10.73 -0.28 -14.14
CA ALA A 221 -10.43 -0.66 -12.76
C ALA A 221 -10.67 -2.16 -12.60
N GLN A 222 -9.79 -2.98 -13.18
CA GLN A 222 -9.82 -4.43 -13.12
C GLN A 222 -8.47 -5.02 -13.53
N MET A 223 -7.96 -5.83 -12.59
CA MET A 223 -6.87 -6.80 -12.71
C MET A 223 -5.45 -6.23 -12.76
N GLY A 224 -4.71 -6.53 -11.69
CA GLY A 224 -3.29 -6.23 -11.57
C GLY A 224 -2.40 -6.99 -12.58
N PRO A 225 -1.10 -6.69 -12.60
CA PRO A 225 -0.12 -7.23 -13.55
C PRO A 225 0.08 -8.74 -13.48
N ALA A 226 -0.46 -9.44 -12.49
CA ALA A 226 -0.45 -10.90 -12.46
C ALA A 226 -1.12 -11.48 -13.72
N LEU A 227 -2.10 -10.79 -14.31
CA LEU A 227 -2.70 -11.16 -15.59
C LEU A 227 -1.89 -10.67 -16.81
N GLN A 228 -1.21 -9.51 -16.70
CA GLN A 228 -0.35 -8.97 -17.76
C GLN A 228 0.90 -9.84 -18.01
N ALA A 229 1.43 -10.48 -16.96
CA ALA A 229 2.52 -11.45 -17.06
C ALA A 229 2.09 -12.78 -17.71
N LEU A 230 0.78 -13.07 -17.78
CA LEU A 230 0.23 -14.27 -18.42
C LEU A 230 -0.38 -14.00 -19.82
N GLY A 231 -0.34 -12.75 -20.30
CA GLY A 231 -1.26 -12.30 -21.33
C GLY A 231 -0.66 -11.37 -22.37
N ARG A 232 0.43 -11.76 -23.04
CA ARG A 232 0.54 -11.36 -24.45
C ARG A 232 -0.65 -12.00 -25.15
N ARG A 233 -1.72 -11.22 -25.40
CA ARG A 233 -2.77 -11.61 -26.34
C ARG A 233 -2.14 -11.71 -27.73
N LEU A 234 -1.56 -12.87 -28.02
CA LEU A 234 -1.25 -13.28 -29.38
C LEU A 234 -2.59 -13.37 -30.11
N SER A 235 -2.84 -12.46 -31.06
CA SER A 235 -3.99 -12.62 -31.94
C SER A 235 -3.79 -13.87 -32.79
N LEU A 236 -4.87 -14.61 -33.09
CA LEU A 236 -4.80 -15.78 -33.98
C LEU A 236 -4.19 -15.41 -35.35
N SER A 237 -4.42 -14.18 -35.82
CA SER A 237 -3.79 -13.64 -37.03
C SER A 237 -2.29 -13.42 -36.92
N ALA A 238 -1.73 -13.18 -35.73
CA ALA A 238 -0.29 -13.14 -35.50
C ALA A 238 0.34 -14.53 -35.42
N LEU A 239 -0.46 -15.58 -35.13
CA LEU A 239 0.01 -16.96 -35.03
C LEU A 239 -0.07 -17.72 -36.36
N PHE A 240 -1.01 -17.37 -37.24
CA PHE A 240 -1.30 -18.07 -38.49
C PHE A 240 -1.20 -17.20 -39.76
N GLY A 241 -0.74 -15.94 -39.63
CA GLY A 241 -0.68 -14.99 -40.75
C GLY A 241 0.54 -15.13 -41.67
N ALA A 242 1.36 -16.18 -41.55
CA ALA A 242 2.58 -16.35 -42.32
C ALA A 242 2.67 -17.73 -43.00
N GLU A 243 1.74 -18.02 -43.90
CA GLU A 243 1.82 -19.01 -45.00
C GLU A 243 0.73 -18.61 -46.01
N ASN A 244 0.89 -18.47 -47.34
CA ASN A 244 1.99 -18.65 -48.28
C ASN A 244 1.76 -17.64 -49.42
N GLY A 245 2.81 -16.92 -49.81
CA GLY A 245 2.84 -16.10 -51.02
C GLY A 245 4.04 -16.50 -51.87
N ALA A 246 3.88 -17.59 -52.63
CA ALA A 246 4.62 -17.94 -53.85
C ALA A 246 3.88 -19.08 -54.56
#